data_AF-A0A023IVU5-F1
#
_entry.id   AF-A0A023IVU5-F1
#
_cell.length_a   1.000
_cell.length_b   1.000
_cell.length_c   1.000
_cell.angle_alpha   90.00
_cell.angle_beta   90.00
_cell.angle_gamma   90.00
#
_symmetry.space_group_name_H-M   'P 1'
#
loop_
_entity.id
_entity.type
_entity.pdbx_description
1 polymer ?
#
loop_
_entity_poly.entity_id
_entity_poly.type
_entity_poly.pdbx_seq_one_letter_code
_entity_poly.pdbx_strand_id
1 'polypeptide(L)' 'KCDAIPGRLNQASLFIKREGIYYGQCSEICGINHGFMPIVVEAVSLPNYINWLSNKLSE' A
#
# COMPACT_ATOMS: atom_id res chain seq x y z
N LYS A 1 -8.26 6.96 3.28
CA LYS A 1 -7.91 6.68 4.70
C LYS A 1 -8.91 5.67 5.25
N CYS A 2 -8.42 4.64 5.90
CA CYS A 2 -9.20 3.65 6.62
C CYS A 2 -8.34 3.21 7.81
N ASP A 3 -8.91 3.15 9.01
CA ASP A 3 -8.13 2.82 10.20
C ASP A 3 -7.85 1.32 10.27
N ALA A 4 -6.66 0.97 10.77
CA ALA A 4 -6.28 -0.40 11.06
C ALA A 4 -6.67 -0.73 12.50
N ILE A 5 -7.80 -1.41 12.68
CA ILE A 5 -8.36 -1.74 14.00
C ILE A 5 -8.12 -3.24 14.28
N PRO A 6 -7.39 -3.60 15.36
CA PRO A 6 -7.18 -5.00 15.72
C PRO A 6 -8.52 -5.74 15.90
N GLY A 7 -8.64 -6.92 15.29
CA GLY A 7 -9.85 -7.75 15.36
C GLY A 7 -10.98 -7.35 14.38
N ARG A 8 -10.77 -6.34 13.52
CA ARG A 8 -11.74 -5.92 12.51
C ARG A 8 -11.12 -5.89 11.11
N LEU A 9 -11.75 -6.57 10.15
CA LEU A 9 -11.40 -6.46 8.73
C LEU A 9 -12.20 -5.33 8.09
N ASN A 10 -11.51 -4.25 7.73
CA ASN A 10 -12.09 -3.14 6.97
C ASN A 10 -11.81 -3.31 5.46
N GLN A 11 -12.72 -2.80 4.62
CA GLN A 11 -12.59 -2.83 3.17
C GLN A 11 -12.58 -1.41 2.60
N ALA A 12 -11.69 -1.15 1.64
CA ALA A 12 -11.67 0.05 0.83
C ALA A 12 -11.38 -0.33 -0.62
N SER A 13 -12.03 0.36 -1.57
CA SER A 13 -11.80 0.16 -3.00
C SER A 13 -10.79 1.17 -3.53
N LEU A 14 -9.90 0.73 -4.42
CA LEU A 14 -8.89 1.56 -5.06
C LEU A 14 -8.89 1.29 -6.58
N PHE A 15 -8.98 2.35 -7.37
CA PHE A 15 -8.84 2.30 -8.82
C PHE A 15 -7.96 3.45 -9.29
N ILE A 16 -6.73 3.13 -9.71
CA ILE A 16 -5.71 4.11 -10.09
C ILE A 16 -5.73 4.28 -11.62
N LYS A 17 -5.93 5.51 -12.08
CA LYS A 17 -6.07 5.83 -13.51
C LYS A 17 -4.75 6.07 -14.25
N ARG A 18 -3.66 6.30 -13.52
CA ARG A 18 -2.36 6.70 -14.08
C ARG A 18 -1.25 5.96 -13.35
N GLU A 19 -0.25 5.51 -14.08
CA GLU A 19 0.95 4.93 -13.48
C GLU A 19 1.71 5.98 -12.68
N GLY A 20 2.46 5.55 -11.66
CA GLY A 20 3.25 6.42 -10.80
C GLY A 20 3.38 5.95 -9.36
N ILE A 21 4.06 6.76 -8.55
CA ILE A 21 4.32 6.49 -7.14
C ILE A 21 3.47 7.42 -6.29
N TYR A 22 2.68 6.84 -5.38
CA TYR A 22 1.78 7.54 -4.47
C TYR A 22 2.24 7.37 -3.03
N TYR A 23 2.35 8.49 -2.30
CA TYR A 23 2.82 8.51 -0.92
C TYR A 23 1.68 8.77 0.06
N GLY A 24 1.74 8.11 1.21
CA GLY A 24 0.87 8.31 2.35
C GLY A 24 1.65 8.21 3.66
N GLN A 25 0.99 8.63 4.74
CA GLN A 25 1.53 8.60 6.10
C GLN A 25 0.51 7.94 7.03
N CYS A 26 0.97 7.33 8.12
CA CYS A 26 0.08 6.91 9.19
C CYS A 26 -0.72 8.11 9.69
N SER A 27 -2.03 7.95 9.85
CA SER A 27 -2.95 9.03 10.17
C SER A 27 -3.73 8.76 11.46
N GLU A 28 -3.20 7.89 12.33
CA GLU A 28 -3.73 7.57 13.64
C GLU A 28 -2.57 7.36 14.61
N ILE A 29 -2.59 8.01 15.79
CA ILE A 29 -1.47 7.96 16.73
C ILE A 29 -1.27 6.51 17.22
N CYS A 30 -0.09 5.94 16.97
CA CYS A 30 0.17 4.51 17.20
C CYS A 30 1.45 4.23 18.03
N GLY A 31 2.07 5.27 18.58
CA GLY A 31 3.28 5.17 19.41
C GLY A 31 4.41 6.09 18.95
N ILE A 32 5.62 5.88 19.50
CA ILE A 32 6.76 6.79 19.30
C ILE A 32 7.18 6.93 17.83
N ASN A 33 7.02 5.87 17.04
CA ASN A 33 7.38 5.84 15.63
C ASN A 33 6.23 6.20 14.68
N HIS A 34 5.15 6.79 15.20
CA HIS A 34 3.97 7.14 14.41
C HIS A 34 4.29 7.94 13.13
N GLY A 35 5.26 8.88 13.21
CA GLY A 35 5.71 9.67 12.05
C GLY A 35 6.70 8.98 11.11
N PHE A 36 7.20 7.79 11.46
CA PHE A 36 8.27 7.09 10.74
C PHE A 36 7.79 5.81 10.05
N MET A 37 6.50 5.71 9.78
CA MET A 37 5.88 4.59 9.07
C MET A 37 5.11 5.07 7.84
N PRO A 38 5.82 5.47 6.76
CA PRO A 38 5.19 5.89 5.51
C PRO A 38 4.56 4.70 4.76
N ILE A 39 3.61 5.02 3.88
CA ILE A 39 3.00 4.07 2.94
C ILE A 39 3.34 4.52 1.53
N VAL A 40 3.80 3.59 0.69
CA VAL A 40 4.09 3.85 -0.73
C VAL A 40 3.32 2.85 -1.57
N VAL A 41 2.60 3.36 -2.58
CA VAL A 41 1.91 2.54 -3.58
C VAL A 41 2.48 2.88 -4.94
N GLU A 42 3.04 1.88 -5.62
CA GLU A 42 3.50 2.00 -7.00
C GLU A 42 2.43 1.42 -7.93
N ALA A 43 1.89 2.25 -8.82
CA ALA A 43 0.98 1.84 -9.87
C ALA A 43 1.77 1.63 -11.16
N VAL A 44 1.77 0.39 -11.65
CA VAL A 44 2.48 -0.02 -12.86
C VAL A 44 1.52 -0.66 -13.86
N SER A 45 1.98 -0.81 -15.10
CA SER A 45 1.28 -1.60 -16.11
C SER A 45 1.10 -3.06 -15.66
N LEU A 46 0.04 -3.70 -16.15
CA LEU A 46 -0.24 -5.12 -15.84
C LEU A 46 0.93 -6.07 -16.19
N PRO A 47 1.61 -5.94 -17.35
CA PRO A 47 2.76 -6.80 -17.66
C PRO A 47 3.90 -6.66 -16.64
N ASN A 48 4.21 -5.44 -16.21
CA ASN A 48 5.25 -5.19 -15.21
C ASN A 48 4.88 -5.80 -13.86
N TYR A 49 3.62 -5.67 -13.45
CA TYR A 49 3.12 -6.28 -12.21
C TYR A 49 3.23 -7.81 -12.23
N ILE A 50 2.82 -8.47 -13.33
CA ILE A 50 2.90 -9.93 -13.46
C ILE A 50 4.35 -10.41 -13.43
N ASN A 51 5.25 -9.72 -14.14
CA ASN A 51 6.68 -10.05 -14.14
C ASN A 51 7.28 -9.93 -12.73
N TRP A 52 6.98 -8.82 -12.03
CA TRP A 52 7.40 -8.60 -10.64
C TRP A 52 6.87 -9.71 -9.71
N LEU A 53 5.60 -10.08 -9.84
CA LEU A 53 4.97 -11.13 -9.04
C LEU A 53 5.65 -12.50 -9.27
N SER A 54 5.92 -12.85 -10.52
CA SER A 54 6.61 -14.10 -10.87
C SER A 54 8.00 -14.16 -10.22
N ASN A 55 8.77 -13.08 -10.33
CA ASN A 55 10.10 -13.01 -9.74
C ASN A 55 10.03 -13.12 -8.20
N LYS A 56 9.06 -12.46 -7.56
CA LYS A 56 8.86 -12.52 -6.10
C LYS A 56 8.42 -13.88 -5.57
N LEU A 57 7.69 -14.66 -6.37
CA LEU A 57 7.30 -16.02 -6.01
C LEU A 57 8.42 -17.04 -6.24
N SER A 58 9.37 -16.73 -7.12
CA SER A 58 10.55 -17.58 -7.35
C SER A 58 11.71 -17.31 -6.40
N GLU A 59 11.66 -16.19 -5.66
CA GLU A 59 12.54 -15.90 -4.52
C GLU A 59 12.16 -16.76 -3.30
#